data_AF-E5BEZ6-F1
#
_entry.id   AF-E5BEZ6-F1
#
_cell.length_a   1.000
_cell.length_b   1.000
_cell.length_c   1.000
_cell.angle_alpha   90.00
_cell.angle_beta   90.00
_cell.angle_gamma   90.00
#
_symmetry.space_group_name_H-M   'P 1'
#
loop_
_entity.id
_entity.type
_entity.pdbx_description
1 polymer ?
#
loop_
_entity_poly.entity_id
_entity_poly.type
_entity_poly.pdbx_seq_one_letter_code
_entity_poly.pdbx_strand_id
1 'polypeptide(L)'
;MKYTQNIEVEALQFTEDNIDEILDFICDGEPFEMCFVEDRETTKLDIIKKQKLYIEHPVGMITAYFGNYLVKISKNIFQVWSKEEFEKFHKIKLTDVKENKIKWAFSWNGENYYGGFDTREEAIEEARKTDKSAKSVFVGIEVPYKEKCKNIVEIVTDSLNAGAYEEMEELAEDYMLYFREGEKKILEDRLRETILIFQKEFGYEPSFFYVKEAEFVEL
;
A
#
# COMPACT_ATOMS: atom_id res chain seq x y z
N MET A 1 32.47 -8.92 9.08
CA MET A 1 31.31 -8.25 9.70
C MET A 1 30.11 -8.60 8.83
N LYS A 2 29.18 -9.44 9.31
CA LYS A 2 27.98 -9.80 8.54
C LYS A 2 27.01 -8.63 8.66
N TYR A 3 26.77 -7.92 7.56
CA TYR A 3 25.67 -6.97 7.48
C TYR A 3 24.37 -7.78 7.48
N THR A 4 23.73 -7.93 8.63
CA THR A 4 22.29 -8.22 8.69
C THR A 4 21.59 -6.91 8.40
N GLN A 5 21.30 -6.66 7.12
CA GLN A 5 20.31 -5.65 6.75
C GLN A 5 18.95 -6.14 7.28
N ASN A 6 18.33 -5.35 8.14
CA ASN A 6 16.92 -5.56 8.49
C ASN A 6 16.12 -5.12 7.27
N ILE A 7 15.68 -6.07 6.46
CA ILE A 7 14.77 -5.80 5.36
C ILE A 7 13.38 -5.76 5.97
N GLU A 8 12.73 -4.61 5.93
CA GLU A 8 11.30 -4.53 6.21
C GLU A 8 10.55 -5.12 5.03
N VAL A 9 9.77 -6.16 5.31
CA VAL A 9 8.95 -6.85 4.32
C VAL A 9 7.49 -6.71 4.70
N GLU A 10 6.63 -6.53 3.71
CA GLU A 10 5.19 -6.62 3.94
C GLU A 10 4.81 -8.10 3.96
N ALA A 11 4.06 -8.52 4.98
CA ALA A 11 3.61 -9.89 5.10
C ALA A 11 2.15 -9.95 5.54
N LEU A 12 1.38 -10.83 4.91
CA LEU A 12 0.01 -11.14 5.29
C LEU A 12 -0.14 -12.63 5.55
N GLN A 13 -0.81 -12.97 6.64
CA GLN A 13 -1.21 -14.34 6.88
C GLN A 13 -2.42 -14.67 5.99
N PHE A 14 -2.34 -15.74 5.22
CA PHE A 14 -3.42 -16.19 4.37
C PHE A 14 -4.48 -16.93 5.19
N THR A 15 -5.67 -16.36 5.35
CA THR A 15 -6.80 -16.96 6.06
C THR A 15 -8.06 -16.91 5.20
N GLU A 16 -9.13 -17.57 5.65
CA GLU A 16 -10.42 -17.54 4.96
C GLU A 16 -11.07 -16.14 5.04
N ASP A 17 -10.84 -15.42 6.14
CA ASP A 17 -11.47 -14.13 6.43
C ASP A 17 -10.87 -12.96 5.63
N ASN A 18 -9.67 -13.13 5.05
CA ASN A 18 -8.94 -12.04 4.39
C ASN A 18 -8.59 -12.32 2.92
N ILE A 19 -9.34 -13.22 2.25
CA ILE A 19 -9.05 -13.60 0.86
C ILE A 19 -9.02 -12.38 -0.07
N ASP A 20 -9.95 -11.43 0.08
CA ASP A 20 -9.97 -10.23 -0.77
C ASP A 20 -8.72 -9.36 -0.56
N GLU A 21 -8.27 -9.22 0.68
CA GLU A 21 -7.03 -8.50 1.03
C GLU A 21 -5.80 -9.20 0.45
N ILE A 22 -5.75 -10.54 0.50
CA ILE A 22 -4.67 -11.33 -0.11
C ILE A 22 -4.63 -11.15 -1.64
N LEU A 23 -5.79 -11.14 -2.29
CA LEU A 23 -5.88 -10.91 -3.72
C LEU A 23 -5.42 -9.48 -4.09
N ASP A 24 -5.86 -8.47 -3.34
CA ASP A 24 -5.40 -7.09 -3.52
C ASP A 24 -3.89 -6.94 -3.27
N PHE A 25 -3.37 -7.65 -2.27
CA PHE A 25 -1.95 -7.69 -1.94
C PHE A 25 -1.10 -8.26 -3.08
N ILE A 26 -1.62 -9.28 -3.77
CA ILE A 26 -0.97 -9.87 -4.94
C ILE A 26 -1.04 -8.93 -6.14
N CYS A 27 -2.21 -8.33 -6.38
CA CYS A 27 -2.40 -7.42 -7.51
C CYS A 27 -1.59 -6.13 -7.39
N ASP A 28 -1.28 -5.68 -6.18
CA ASP A 28 -0.47 -4.48 -5.91
C ASP A 28 -0.97 -3.22 -6.66
N GLY A 29 -2.28 -3.09 -6.78
CA GLY A 29 -2.94 -1.99 -7.48
C GLY A 29 -3.03 -2.14 -9.01
N GLU A 30 -2.56 -3.25 -9.57
CA GLU A 30 -2.84 -3.63 -10.97
C GLU A 30 -4.28 -4.15 -11.10
N PRO A 31 -4.89 -4.07 -12.30
CA PRO A 31 -6.19 -4.69 -12.57
C PRO A 31 -6.18 -6.18 -12.26
N PHE A 32 -7.27 -6.69 -11.68
CA PHE A 32 -7.36 -8.09 -11.24
C PHE A 32 -7.10 -9.08 -12.38
N GLU A 33 -7.59 -8.75 -13.57
CA GLU A 33 -7.47 -9.53 -14.80
C GLU A 33 -6.03 -9.64 -15.32
N MET A 34 -5.12 -8.81 -14.82
CA MET A 34 -3.68 -8.92 -15.11
C MET A 34 -2.96 -9.89 -14.18
N CYS A 35 -3.59 -10.27 -13.06
CA CYS A 35 -2.98 -11.10 -12.02
C CYS A 35 -3.59 -12.50 -11.97
N PHE A 36 -4.85 -12.63 -12.39
CA PHE A 36 -5.60 -13.89 -12.39
C PHE A 36 -6.32 -14.09 -13.72
N VAL A 37 -6.37 -15.35 -14.15
CA VAL A 37 -7.01 -15.77 -15.41
C VAL A 37 -8.53 -15.75 -15.30
N GLU A 38 -9.04 -16.18 -14.13
CA GLU A 38 -10.46 -16.21 -13.83
C GLU A 38 -10.90 -14.89 -13.19
N ASP A 39 -12.21 -14.64 -13.14
CA ASP A 39 -12.75 -13.48 -12.42
C ASP A 39 -12.55 -13.62 -10.89
N ARG A 40 -12.74 -12.51 -10.17
CA ARG A 40 -12.52 -12.44 -8.72
C ARG A 40 -13.39 -13.41 -7.92
N GLU A 41 -14.67 -13.51 -8.25
CA GLU A 41 -15.60 -14.37 -7.52
C GLU A 41 -15.28 -15.84 -7.74
N THR A 42 -15.00 -16.23 -8.99
CA THR A 42 -14.58 -17.59 -9.33
C THR A 42 -13.26 -17.95 -8.64
N THR A 43 -12.29 -17.05 -8.65
CA THR A 43 -11.00 -17.22 -7.97
C THR A 43 -11.19 -17.42 -6.46
N LYS A 44 -12.01 -16.58 -5.83
CA LYS A 44 -12.32 -16.65 -4.40
C LYS A 44 -13.00 -17.97 -4.02
N LEU A 45 -14.00 -18.40 -4.79
CA LEU A 45 -14.67 -19.69 -4.56
C LEU A 45 -13.71 -20.87 -4.70
N ASP A 46 -12.81 -20.83 -5.67
CA ASP A 46 -11.80 -21.88 -5.85
C ASP A 46 -10.81 -21.95 -4.69
N ILE A 47 -10.37 -20.78 -4.19
CA ILE A 47 -9.51 -20.66 -3.01
C ILE A 47 -10.19 -21.26 -1.79
N ILE A 48 -11.43 -20.87 -1.48
CA ILE A 48 -12.18 -21.37 -0.32
C ILE A 48 -12.31 -22.90 -0.42
N LYS A 49 -12.69 -23.40 -1.59
CA LYS A 49 -12.89 -24.83 -1.82
C LYS A 49 -11.60 -25.64 -1.69
N LYS A 50 -10.48 -25.12 -2.19
CA LYS A 50 -9.19 -25.83 -2.22
C LYS A 50 -8.29 -25.51 -1.03
N GLN A 51 -8.62 -24.49 -0.24
CA GLN A 51 -7.82 -23.93 0.86
C GLN A 51 -6.39 -23.58 0.46
N LYS A 52 -6.21 -23.16 -0.80
CA LYS A 52 -4.92 -22.78 -1.37
C LYS A 52 -5.08 -21.81 -2.53
N LEU A 53 -3.99 -21.11 -2.82
CA LEU A 53 -3.87 -20.10 -3.84
C LEU A 53 -2.64 -20.37 -4.70
N TYR A 54 -2.78 -20.16 -6.00
CA TYR A 54 -1.69 -20.23 -6.96
C TYR A 54 -1.29 -18.81 -7.35
N ILE A 55 0.01 -18.53 -7.29
CA ILE A 55 0.58 -17.21 -7.57
C ILE A 55 1.60 -17.39 -8.68
N GLU A 56 1.43 -16.64 -9.76
CA GLU A 56 2.42 -16.59 -10.83
C GLU A 56 3.64 -15.79 -10.38
N HIS A 57 4.82 -16.37 -10.52
CA HIS A 57 6.09 -15.78 -10.13
C HIS A 57 7.08 -15.85 -11.29
N PRO A 58 8.05 -14.91 -11.43
CA PRO A 58 9.01 -14.91 -12.54
C PRO A 58 9.82 -16.21 -12.74
N VAL A 59 9.90 -17.07 -11.71
CA VAL A 59 10.61 -18.36 -11.75
C VAL A 59 9.69 -19.59 -11.70
N GLY A 60 8.37 -19.41 -11.81
CA GLY A 60 7.40 -20.49 -11.82
C GLY A 60 6.12 -20.19 -11.03
N MET A 61 5.29 -21.20 -10.80
CA MET A 61 4.11 -21.07 -9.94
C MET A 61 4.46 -21.33 -8.49
N ILE A 62 4.02 -20.44 -7.60
CA ILE A 62 4.09 -20.62 -6.15
C ILE A 62 2.70 -21.01 -5.64
N THR A 63 2.65 -21.89 -4.64
CA THR A 63 1.39 -22.28 -3.98
C THR A 63 1.41 -21.81 -2.53
N ALA A 64 0.37 -21.09 -2.12
CA ALA A 64 0.13 -20.70 -0.73
C ALA A 64 -1.07 -21.48 -0.18
N TYR A 65 -0.99 -21.92 1.07
CA TYR A 65 -2.08 -22.58 1.79
C TYR A 65 -2.58 -21.71 2.93
N PHE A 66 -3.82 -21.92 3.36
CA PHE A 66 -4.32 -21.27 4.58
C PHE A 66 -3.36 -21.49 5.76
N GLY A 67 -3.11 -20.41 6.51
CA GLY A 67 -2.15 -20.34 7.60
C GLY A 67 -0.72 -19.99 7.18
N ASN A 68 -0.38 -20.02 5.88
CA ASN A 68 0.91 -19.53 5.38
C ASN A 68 0.98 -18.00 5.40
N TYR A 69 2.19 -17.47 5.38
CA TYR A 69 2.47 -16.06 5.19
C TYR A 69 2.90 -15.82 3.75
N LEU A 70 2.22 -14.89 3.08
CA LEU A 70 2.73 -14.30 1.85
C LEU A 70 3.61 -13.13 2.23
N VAL A 71 4.88 -13.21 1.86
CA VAL A 71 5.89 -12.19 2.14
C VAL A 71 6.28 -11.52 0.83
N LYS A 72 6.03 -10.22 0.71
CA LYS A 72 6.36 -9.43 -0.47
C LYS A 72 7.77 -8.88 -0.32
N ILE A 73 8.63 -9.28 -1.25
CA ILE A 73 10.05 -8.87 -1.27
C ILE A 73 10.24 -7.66 -2.17
N SER A 74 9.54 -7.64 -3.31
CA SER A 74 9.49 -6.51 -4.24
C SER A 74 8.21 -6.60 -5.08
N LYS A 75 7.97 -5.62 -5.96
CA LYS A 75 6.77 -5.58 -6.82
C LYS A 75 6.66 -6.91 -7.61
N ASN A 76 5.57 -7.65 -7.36
CA ASN A 76 5.26 -8.97 -7.94
C ASN A 76 6.21 -10.13 -7.58
N ILE A 77 7.04 -9.99 -6.55
CA ILE A 77 7.90 -11.06 -6.03
C ILE A 77 7.45 -11.42 -4.62
N PHE A 78 6.86 -12.60 -4.50
CA PHE A 78 6.35 -13.15 -3.27
C PHE A 78 7.13 -14.40 -2.86
N GLN A 79 7.32 -14.58 -1.57
CA GLN A 79 7.64 -15.86 -0.98
C GLN A 79 6.49 -16.34 -0.11
N VAL A 80 6.31 -17.65 -0.06
CA VAL A 80 5.34 -18.30 0.83
C VAL A 80 6.11 -18.97 1.95
N TRP A 81 5.76 -18.62 3.17
CA TRP A 81 6.42 -19.12 4.37
C TRP A 81 5.38 -19.84 5.23
N SER A 82 5.74 -21.01 5.76
CA SER A 82 4.96 -21.57 6.86
C SER A 82 5.07 -20.67 8.10
N LYS A 83 4.11 -20.77 9.01
CA LYS A 83 4.15 -20.04 10.28
C LYS A 83 5.45 -20.27 11.05
N GLU A 84 5.92 -21.52 11.10
CA GLU A 84 7.16 -21.89 11.81
C GLU A 84 8.39 -21.25 11.16
N GLU A 85 8.49 -21.26 9.83
CA GLU A 85 9.58 -20.60 9.10
C GLU A 85 9.55 -19.09 9.32
N PHE A 86 8.37 -18.48 9.24
CA PHE A 86 8.20 -17.05 9.41
C PHE A 86 8.63 -16.60 10.82
N GLU A 87 8.14 -17.26 11.87
CA GLU A 87 8.50 -17.00 13.27
C GLU A 87 9.99 -17.19 13.55
N LYS A 88 10.60 -18.26 13.01
CA LYS A 88 12.02 -18.60 13.20
C LYS A 88 12.95 -17.55 12.60
N PHE A 89 12.63 -17.04 11.42
CA PHE A 89 13.51 -16.09 10.72
C PHE A 89 13.31 -14.65 11.18
N HIS A 90 12.10 -14.28 11.59
CA HIS A 90 11.80 -12.87 11.84
C HIS A 90 11.85 -12.47 13.33
N LYS A 91 11.89 -13.40 14.29
CA LYS A 91 11.80 -13.09 15.74
C LYS A 91 10.65 -12.11 16.08
N ILE A 92 9.60 -12.07 15.27
CA ILE A 92 8.45 -11.18 15.42
C ILE A 92 7.49 -11.81 16.43
N LYS A 93 7.04 -11.04 17.43
CA LYS A 93 5.81 -11.38 18.15
C LYS A 93 4.66 -11.10 17.20
N LEU A 94 3.83 -12.11 16.92
CA LEU A 94 2.66 -12.07 16.02
C LEU A 94 1.64 -10.94 16.28
N THR A 95 1.83 -10.12 17.30
CA THR A 95 1.03 -8.94 17.61
C THR A 95 1.23 -7.78 16.63
N ASP A 96 2.23 -7.81 15.75
CA ASP A 96 2.53 -6.72 14.81
C ASP A 96 2.02 -6.95 13.38
N VAL A 97 1.22 -8.00 13.14
CA VAL A 97 0.37 -8.04 11.94
C VAL A 97 -0.68 -6.96 12.12
N LYS A 98 -0.44 -5.77 11.55
CA LYS A 98 -1.42 -4.68 11.50
C LYS A 98 -2.62 -5.19 10.70
N GLU A 99 -3.63 -5.70 11.39
CA GLU A 99 -5.01 -5.57 10.92
C GLU A 99 -5.18 -4.09 10.56
N ASN A 100 -5.34 -3.77 9.28
CA ASN A 100 -5.78 -2.44 8.87
C ASN A 100 -7.23 -2.29 9.36
N LYS A 101 -7.40 -2.03 10.65
CA LYS A 101 -8.70 -1.72 11.24
C LYS A 101 -9.18 -0.46 10.55
N ILE A 102 -10.30 -0.60 9.84
CA ILE A 102 -11.00 0.50 9.19
C ILE A 102 -11.18 1.60 10.24
N LYS A 103 -10.64 2.78 9.95
CA LYS A 103 -10.82 3.97 10.79
C LYS A 103 -11.95 4.81 10.23
N TRP A 104 -12.63 5.51 11.11
CA TRP A 104 -13.74 6.39 10.79
C TRP A 104 -13.36 7.83 11.07
N ALA A 105 -13.97 8.74 10.31
CA ALA A 105 -13.81 10.16 10.45
C ALA A 105 -15.16 10.87 10.36
N PHE A 106 -15.27 12.03 11.02
CA PHE A 106 -16.48 12.86 10.97
C PHE A 106 -16.18 14.30 10.57
N SER A 107 -17.17 15.02 10.04
CA SER A 107 -17.10 16.44 9.70
C SER A 107 -18.44 17.12 9.92
N TRP A 108 -18.47 18.35 10.45
CA TRP A 108 -19.70 19.13 10.55
C TRP A 108 -20.07 19.85 9.25
N ASN A 109 -19.11 20.08 8.36
CA ASN A 109 -19.31 20.83 7.11
C ASN A 109 -19.09 20.00 5.84
N GLY A 110 -18.65 18.74 5.98
CA GLY A 110 -18.37 17.85 4.86
C GLY A 110 -17.01 18.10 4.18
N GLU A 111 -16.16 18.97 4.75
CA GLU A 111 -14.85 19.32 4.19
C GLU A 111 -13.72 18.99 5.15
N ASN A 112 -13.80 19.46 6.40
CA ASN A 112 -12.76 19.24 7.41
C ASN A 112 -13.13 18.02 8.24
N TYR A 113 -12.48 16.89 7.96
CA TYR A 113 -12.72 15.65 8.68
C TYR A 113 -11.73 15.44 9.82
N TYR A 114 -12.25 14.94 10.94
CA TYR A 114 -11.52 14.51 12.12
C TYR A 114 -11.56 12.99 12.18
N GLY A 115 -10.40 12.34 12.11
CA GLY A 115 -10.26 10.89 11.98
C GLY A 115 -9.69 10.20 13.22
N GLY A 116 -9.41 8.90 13.08
CA GLY A 116 -8.76 8.05 14.08
C GLY A 116 -9.68 7.11 14.86
N PHE A 117 -10.99 7.16 14.63
CA PHE A 117 -11.99 6.41 15.40
C PHE A 117 -12.06 4.94 14.95
N ASP A 118 -12.16 4.00 15.90
CA ASP A 118 -12.23 2.57 15.62
C ASP A 118 -13.59 2.15 15.04
N THR A 119 -14.64 2.94 15.32
CA THR A 119 -16.00 2.66 14.84
C THR A 119 -16.70 3.92 14.35
N ARG A 120 -17.69 3.71 13.48
CA ARG A 120 -18.59 4.75 13.00
C ARG A 120 -19.31 5.45 14.15
N GLU A 121 -19.82 4.66 15.10
CA GLU A 121 -20.57 5.15 16.26
C GLU A 121 -19.68 6.00 17.18
N GLU A 122 -18.42 5.62 17.36
CA GLU A 122 -17.45 6.41 18.11
C GLU A 122 -17.21 7.77 17.46
N ALA A 123 -17.07 7.82 16.13
CA ALA A 123 -16.93 9.08 15.39
C ALA A 123 -18.16 9.99 15.57
N ILE A 124 -19.38 9.42 15.52
CA ILE A 124 -20.64 10.16 15.76
C ILE A 124 -20.72 10.66 17.20
N GLU A 125 -20.38 9.82 18.17
CA GLU A 125 -20.43 10.17 19.59
C GLU A 125 -19.45 11.31 19.89
N GLU A 126 -18.25 11.25 19.32
CA GLU A 126 -17.25 12.30 19.49
C GLU A 126 -17.68 13.63 18.84
N ALA A 127 -18.32 13.57 17.66
CA ALA A 127 -18.90 14.75 17.03
C ALA A 127 -19.96 15.41 17.93
N ARG A 128 -20.86 14.62 18.54
CA ARG A 128 -21.88 15.11 19.50
C ARG A 128 -21.26 15.69 20.77
N LYS A 129 -20.16 15.10 21.26
CA LYS A 129 -19.46 15.56 22.46
C LYS A 129 -18.79 16.91 22.22
N THR A 130 -18.15 17.05 21.07
CA THR A 130 -17.36 18.23 20.72
C THR A 130 -18.26 19.42 20.39
N ASP A 131 -19.34 19.21 19.63
CA ASP A 131 -20.37 20.24 19.40
C ASP A 131 -21.78 19.70 19.71
N LYS A 132 -22.26 20.04 20.91
CA LYS A 132 -23.60 19.67 21.38
C LYS A 132 -24.74 20.39 20.67
N SER A 133 -24.44 21.45 19.90
CA SER A 133 -25.44 22.21 19.15
C SER A 133 -25.60 21.74 17.71
N ALA A 134 -24.67 20.90 17.23
CA ALA A 134 -24.73 20.31 15.92
C ALA A 134 -25.99 19.43 15.78
N LYS A 135 -26.79 19.70 14.74
CA LYS A 135 -27.98 18.92 14.38
C LYS A 135 -27.68 17.78 13.42
N SER A 136 -26.47 17.79 12.86
CA SER A 136 -26.06 16.84 11.84
C SER A 136 -24.55 16.76 11.74
N VAL A 137 -24.07 15.65 11.19
CA VAL A 137 -22.66 15.39 10.93
C VAL A 137 -22.51 14.54 9.67
N PHE A 138 -21.42 14.71 8.94
CA PHE A 138 -20.97 13.80 7.91
C PHE A 138 -20.02 12.78 8.51
N VAL A 139 -20.18 11.50 8.19
CA VAL A 139 -19.34 10.41 8.71
C VAL A 139 -18.92 9.53 7.56
N GLY A 140 -17.66 9.09 7.54
CA GLY A 140 -17.15 8.22 6.50
C GLY A 140 -15.88 7.48 6.89
N ILE A 141 -15.38 6.68 5.97
CA ILE A 141 -14.20 5.84 6.15
C ILE A 141 -12.95 6.67 5.91
N GLU A 142 -12.06 6.66 6.89
CA GLU A 142 -10.72 7.24 6.79
C GLU A 142 -9.83 6.35 5.90
N VAL A 143 -9.26 6.94 4.86
CA VAL A 143 -8.26 6.29 4.01
C VAL A 143 -6.95 7.07 4.10
N PRO A 144 -5.95 6.54 4.82
CA PRO A 144 -4.64 7.18 4.92
C PRO A 144 -4.02 7.41 3.55
N TYR A 145 -3.44 8.59 3.33
CA TYR A 145 -2.67 8.82 2.12
C TYR A 145 -1.36 8.03 2.18
N LYS A 146 -1.07 7.28 1.12
CA LYS A 146 0.23 6.63 0.92
C LYS A 146 0.93 7.30 -0.25
N GLU A 147 2.13 7.81 0.00
CA GLU A 147 2.95 8.38 -1.06
C GLU A 147 3.31 7.30 -2.08
N LYS A 148 3.08 7.59 -3.35
CA LYS A 148 3.31 6.66 -4.48
C LYS A 148 4.47 7.10 -5.37
N CYS A 149 5.02 8.29 -5.14
CA CYS A 149 6.05 8.94 -5.95
C CYS A 149 5.69 8.92 -7.45
N LYS A 150 4.42 9.20 -7.77
CA LYS A 150 3.94 9.14 -9.16
C LYS A 150 4.76 10.08 -10.05
N ASN A 151 5.19 9.57 -11.20
CA ASN A 151 5.97 10.29 -12.21
C ASN A 151 7.32 10.85 -11.70
N ILE A 152 7.89 10.27 -10.64
CA ILE A 152 9.12 10.81 -10.03
C ILE A 152 10.30 10.80 -10.99
N VAL A 153 10.38 9.81 -11.89
CA VAL A 153 11.46 9.73 -12.87
C VAL A 153 11.38 10.88 -13.83
N GLU A 154 10.21 11.13 -14.41
CA GLU A 154 9.96 12.22 -15.36
C GLU A 154 10.32 13.56 -14.72
N ILE A 155 9.85 13.81 -13.50
CA ILE A 155 10.15 15.05 -12.77
C ILE A 155 11.66 15.25 -12.62
N VAL A 156 12.37 14.20 -12.21
CA VAL A 156 13.82 14.25 -11.97
C VAL A 156 14.60 14.38 -13.28
N THR A 157 14.25 13.61 -14.31
CA THR A 157 14.95 13.62 -15.60
C THR A 157 14.78 14.94 -16.31
N ASP A 158 13.57 15.49 -16.31
CA ASP A 158 13.26 16.76 -16.94
C ASP A 158 14.00 17.90 -16.23
N SER A 159 14.05 17.86 -14.89
CA SER A 159 14.80 18.84 -14.10
C SER A 159 16.31 18.77 -14.37
N LEU A 160 16.87 17.56 -14.49
CA LEU A 160 18.28 17.36 -14.79
C LEU A 160 18.64 17.77 -16.22
N ASN A 161 17.79 17.46 -17.20
CA ASN A 161 17.95 17.89 -18.58
C ASN A 161 17.91 19.42 -18.69
N ALA A 162 16.89 20.05 -18.10
CA ALA A 162 16.74 21.50 -18.10
C ALA A 162 17.95 22.21 -17.47
N GLY A 163 18.43 21.74 -16.31
CA GLY A 163 19.62 22.31 -15.67
C GLY A 163 20.88 22.16 -16.51
N ALA A 164 21.08 21.01 -17.15
CA ALA A 164 22.22 20.81 -18.04
C ALA A 164 22.13 21.69 -19.31
N TYR A 165 20.93 21.87 -19.85
CA TYR A 165 20.69 22.73 -21.01
C TYR A 165 20.94 24.21 -20.68
N GLU A 166 20.60 24.67 -19.47
CA GLU A 166 20.93 26.05 -19.04
C GLU A 166 22.44 26.30 -18.99
N GLU A 167 23.24 25.28 -18.64
CA GLU A 167 24.69 25.41 -18.51
C GLU A 167 25.46 25.16 -19.81
N MET A 168 24.98 24.22 -20.62
CA MET A 168 25.72 23.67 -21.77
C MET A 168 24.97 23.83 -23.09
N GLU A 169 23.78 24.43 -23.07
CA GLU A 169 22.91 24.68 -24.22
C GLU A 169 22.70 23.39 -25.04
N GLU A 170 22.80 23.48 -26.37
CA GLU A 170 22.57 22.39 -27.32
C GLU A 170 23.43 21.14 -27.04
N LEU A 171 24.57 21.27 -26.36
CA LEU A 171 25.42 20.12 -26.02
C LEU A 171 24.74 19.15 -25.03
N ALA A 172 23.73 19.62 -24.29
CA ALA A 172 22.99 18.83 -23.32
C ALA A 172 21.58 18.46 -23.79
N GLU A 173 21.20 18.75 -25.04
CA GLU A 173 19.83 18.53 -25.56
C GLU A 173 19.32 17.11 -25.26
N ASP A 174 20.16 16.09 -25.45
CA ASP A 174 19.80 14.68 -25.27
C ASP A 174 20.04 14.10 -23.87
N TYR A 175 20.55 14.89 -22.92
CA TYR A 175 20.92 14.40 -21.59
C TYR A 175 19.69 13.90 -20.83
N MET A 176 19.72 12.65 -20.35
CA MET A 176 18.62 12.03 -19.58
C MET A 176 17.27 11.90 -20.30
N LEU A 177 17.23 12.02 -21.63
CA LEU A 177 15.99 11.87 -22.42
C LEU A 177 15.71 10.42 -22.88
N TYR A 178 16.75 9.58 -23.00
CA TYR A 178 16.61 8.23 -23.56
C TYR A 178 16.93 7.15 -22.53
N PHE A 179 15.97 6.24 -22.35
CA PHE A 179 16.12 5.05 -21.53
C PHE A 179 16.05 3.81 -22.41
N ARG A 180 16.89 2.82 -22.13
CA ARG A 180 16.69 1.46 -22.67
C ARG A 180 15.51 0.81 -21.96
N GLU A 181 15.02 -0.27 -22.54
CA GLU A 181 13.94 -1.06 -21.97
C GLU A 181 14.24 -1.45 -20.51
N GLY A 182 13.30 -1.13 -19.62
CA GLY A 182 13.40 -1.43 -18.19
C GLY A 182 14.23 -0.45 -17.35
N GLU A 183 15.12 0.36 -17.93
CA GLU A 183 15.99 1.27 -17.16
C GLU A 183 15.18 2.35 -16.43
N LYS A 184 14.14 2.88 -17.07
CA LYS A 184 13.23 3.87 -16.47
C LYS A 184 12.58 3.34 -15.19
N LYS A 185 12.11 2.09 -15.23
CA LYS A 185 11.48 1.43 -14.07
C LYS A 185 12.48 1.18 -12.94
N ILE A 186 13.71 0.80 -13.26
CA ILE A 186 14.78 0.63 -12.26
C ILE A 186 15.07 1.96 -11.56
N LEU A 187 15.12 3.07 -12.30
CA LEU A 187 15.31 4.40 -11.72
C LEU A 187 14.10 4.81 -10.86
N GLU A 188 12.88 4.53 -11.32
CA GLU A 188 11.64 4.79 -10.58
C GLU A 188 11.62 4.08 -9.23
N ASP A 189 11.91 2.77 -9.23
CA ASP A 189 11.92 1.97 -8.02
C ASP A 189 12.97 2.48 -7.02
N ARG A 190 14.18 2.85 -7.50
CA ARG A 190 15.25 3.39 -6.66
C ARG A 190 14.92 4.75 -6.07
N LEU A 191 14.37 5.67 -6.86
CA LEU A 191 13.96 7.00 -6.39
C LEU A 191 12.84 6.88 -5.38
N ARG A 192 11.83 6.04 -5.65
CA ARG A 192 10.73 5.78 -4.73
C ARG A 192 11.24 5.21 -3.41
N GLU A 193 12.05 4.16 -3.45
CA GLU A 193 12.63 3.56 -2.24
C GLU A 193 13.40 4.60 -1.42
N THR A 194 14.27 5.38 -2.07
CA THR A 194 15.07 6.41 -1.42
C THR A 194 14.19 7.45 -0.71
N ILE A 195 13.13 7.93 -1.38
CA ILE A 195 12.21 8.94 -0.82
C ILE A 195 11.45 8.36 0.38
N LEU A 196 10.91 7.15 0.26
CA LEU A 196 10.13 6.53 1.33
C LEU A 196 10.99 6.23 2.56
N ILE A 197 12.22 5.74 2.37
CA ILE A 197 13.18 5.55 3.47
C ILE A 197 13.47 6.89 4.15
N PHE A 198 13.75 7.93 3.37
CA PHE A 198 14.02 9.27 3.93
C PHE A 198 12.82 9.82 4.71
N GLN A 199 11.60 9.69 4.17
CA GLN A 199 10.39 10.11 4.88
C GLN A 199 10.25 9.39 6.22
N LYS A 200 10.49 8.09 6.25
CA LYS A 200 10.43 7.30 7.48
C LYS A 200 11.54 7.65 8.47
N GLU A 201 12.78 7.76 8.01
CA GLU A 201 13.95 8.06 8.85
C GLU A 201 13.78 9.38 9.62
N PHE A 202 13.18 10.38 8.98
CA PHE A 202 13.02 11.71 9.55
C PHE A 202 11.58 12.04 9.99
N GLY A 203 10.66 11.08 9.94
CA GLY A 203 9.27 11.27 10.38
C GLY A 203 8.45 12.23 9.51
N TYR A 204 8.74 12.29 8.20
CA TYR A 204 7.97 13.01 7.19
C TYR A 204 6.94 12.11 6.46
N GLU A 205 6.62 10.94 7.01
CA GLU A 205 5.52 10.13 6.49
C GLU A 205 4.20 10.93 6.53
N PRO A 206 3.35 10.82 5.49
CA PRO A 206 2.06 11.50 5.49
C PRO A 206 1.22 11.19 6.73
N SER A 207 0.79 12.22 7.44
CA SER A 207 -0.10 12.12 8.60
C SER A 207 -1.56 12.45 8.27
N PHE A 208 -1.86 12.63 6.99
CA PHE A 208 -3.16 13.05 6.49
C PHE A 208 -3.87 11.93 5.73
N PHE A 209 -5.18 12.07 5.59
CA PHE A 209 -6.07 11.08 4.98
C PHE A 209 -7.10 11.77 4.09
N TYR A 210 -7.84 10.96 3.33
CA TYR A 210 -9.07 11.38 2.66
C TYR A 210 -10.22 10.48 3.11
N VAL A 211 -11.45 10.93 2.88
CA VAL A 211 -12.65 10.19 3.32
C VAL A 211 -13.37 9.59 2.12
N LYS A 212 -13.76 8.32 2.24
CA LYS A 212 -14.65 7.62 1.31
C LYS A 212 -16.00 7.35 1.96
N GLU A 213 -17.01 7.13 1.12
CA GLU A 213 -18.34 6.69 1.55
C GLU A 213 -18.96 7.59 2.63
N ALA A 214 -18.71 8.90 2.51
CA ALA A 214 -19.25 9.87 3.45
C ALA A 214 -20.78 9.91 3.36
N GLU A 215 -21.44 9.79 4.49
CA GLU A 215 -22.88 9.89 4.62
C GLU A 215 -23.28 11.01 5.60
N PHE A 216 -24.47 11.53 5.43
CA PHE A 216 -25.06 12.53 6.31
C PHE A 216 -25.89 11.86 7.41
N VAL A 217 -25.66 12.24 8.66
CA VAL A 217 -26.32 11.70 9.84
C VAL A 217 -26.92 12.85 10.64
N GLU A 218 -28.22 12.76 10.94
CA GLU A 218 -28.86 13.65 11.91
C GLU A 218 -28.42 13.28 13.33
N LEU A 219 -28.07 14.30 14.12
CA LEU A 219 -27.65 14.15 15.50
C LEU A 219 -28.85 14.35 16.44
#